data_AF-V2V168-F1
#
_entry.id   AF-V2V168-F1
#
_cell.length_a   1.000
_cell.length_b   1.000
_cell.length_c   1.000
_cell.angle_alpha   90.00
_cell.angle_beta   90.00
_cell.angle_gamma   90.00
#
_symmetry.space_group_name_H-M   'P 1'
#
loop_
_entity.id
_entity.type
_entity.pdbx_description
1 polymer ?
#
loop_
_entity_poly.entity_id
_entity_poly.type
_entity_poly.pdbx_seq_one_letter_code
_entity_poly.pdbx_strand_id
1 'polypeptide(L)'
;MSLIPCRSCEKPLSQDAKVCPNCGAKKPTKHKKPTDFRRLGKLLLILLAVYIVAIILSKALGLKNNTPSSSDSSNSVAASSPYHEAHEKCGSKEETDRLYWSMLEMVVWEKSGKEPVIATFKPNYWNDSFPKTGAERQQIIEAIANTDFCLNARPRTIYIFDSKGNMIGRATPQKGIEYLYLK
;
A
#
# COMPACT_ATOMS: atom_id res chain seq x y z
N MET A 1 40.67 18.03 2.70
CA MET A 1 40.16 16.76 3.25
C MET A 1 38.79 16.51 2.64
N SER A 2 38.63 15.43 1.87
CA SER A 2 37.34 15.13 1.25
C SER A 2 36.44 14.40 2.26
N LEU A 3 35.34 15.04 2.65
CA LEU A 3 34.32 14.43 3.49
C LEU A 3 33.36 13.64 2.60
N ILE A 4 33.12 12.38 2.95
CA ILE A 4 32.12 11.53 2.29
C ILE A 4 30.97 11.24 3.25
N PRO A 5 29.73 11.12 2.75
CA PRO A 5 28.59 10.83 3.61
C PRO A 5 28.70 9.41 4.19
N CYS A 6 28.33 9.27 5.46
CA CYS A 6 28.19 7.95 6.07
C CYS A 6 27.01 7.19 5.44
N ARG A 7 27.21 5.94 5.01
CA ARG A 7 26.15 5.10 4.42
C ARG A 7 24.92 4.84 5.30
N SER A 8 25.01 5.08 6.61
CA SER A 8 23.97 4.71 7.58
C SER A 8 23.20 5.90 8.13
N CYS A 9 23.84 7.06 8.24
CA CYS A 9 23.25 8.24 8.85
C CYS A 9 23.50 9.51 8.03
N GLU A 10 24.11 9.37 6.85
CA GLU A 10 24.35 10.41 5.83
C GLU A 10 25.19 11.62 6.25
N LYS A 11 25.55 11.72 7.54
CA LYS A 11 26.42 12.77 8.07
C LYS A 11 27.83 12.71 7.45
N PRO A 12 28.48 13.88 7.25
CA PRO A 12 29.80 13.96 6.65
C PRO A 12 30.84 13.28 7.54
N LEU A 13 31.73 12.52 6.92
CA LEU A 13 32.75 11.73 7.59
C LEU A 13 34.04 11.69 6.77
N SER A 14 35.19 11.58 7.44
CA SER A 14 36.47 11.35 6.76
C SER A 14 36.47 9.98 6.04
N GLN A 15 37.11 9.93 4.86
CA GLN A 15 37.22 8.71 4.05
C GLN A 15 37.90 7.54 4.78
N ASP A 16 38.78 7.85 5.74
CA ASP A 16 39.56 6.86 6.49
C ASP A 16 38.91 6.41 7.81
N ALA A 17 37.69 6.89 8.11
CA ALA A 17 37.01 6.54 9.33
C ALA A 17 36.63 5.04 9.37
N LYS A 18 37.20 4.30 10.31
CA LYS A 18 36.89 2.87 10.54
C LYS A 18 35.49 2.67 11.14
N VAL A 19 35.04 3.61 11.96
CA VAL A 19 33.74 3.62 12.64
C VAL A 19 33.14 5.02 12.54
N CYS A 20 31.84 5.12 12.27
CA CYS A 20 31.15 6.41 12.26
C CYS A 20 30.92 6.90 13.71
N PRO A 21 31.37 8.10 14.09
CA PRO A 21 31.14 8.66 15.43
C PRO A 21 29.68 9.05 15.65
N ASN A 22 28.91 9.28 14.58
CA ASN A 22 27.52 9.72 14.66
C ASN A 22 26.52 8.58 14.85
N CYS A 23 26.82 7.37 14.36
CA CYS A 23 25.87 6.25 14.38
C CYS A 23 26.51 4.89 14.75
N GLY A 24 27.82 4.82 14.97
CA GLY A 24 28.52 3.59 15.31
C GLY A 24 28.75 2.61 14.16
N ALA A 25 28.37 2.95 12.92
CA ALA A 25 28.51 2.05 11.77
C ALA A 25 29.99 1.70 11.50
N LYS A 26 30.33 0.39 11.53
CA LYS A 26 31.64 -0.15 11.18
C LYS A 26 31.82 -0.18 9.66
N LYS A 27 32.98 0.27 9.15
CA LYS A 27 33.30 0.40 7.70
C LYS A 27 32.24 1.22 6.94
N PRO A 28 32.04 2.50 7.30
CA PRO A 28 30.99 3.34 6.72
C PRO A 28 31.22 3.71 5.25
N THR A 29 32.43 3.50 4.72
CA THR A 29 32.89 4.05 3.42
C THR A 29 33.05 3.02 2.30
N LYS A 30 32.99 1.71 2.58
CA LYS A 30 33.18 0.68 1.53
C LYS A 30 31.85 0.30 0.89
N HIS A 31 31.68 0.62 -0.40
CA HIS A 31 30.63 0.06 -1.24
C HIS A 31 30.81 -1.45 -1.39
N LYS A 32 29.72 -2.21 -1.21
CA LYS A 32 29.67 -3.63 -1.54
C LYS A 32 29.81 -3.73 -3.06
N LYS A 33 30.84 -4.45 -3.56
CA LYS A 33 31.02 -4.64 -5.01
C LYS A 33 29.70 -5.21 -5.58
N PRO A 34 29.14 -4.61 -6.63
CA PRO A 34 27.95 -5.18 -7.25
C PRO A 34 28.28 -6.57 -7.76
N THR A 35 27.44 -7.52 -7.38
CA THR A 35 27.44 -8.91 -7.83
C THR A 35 27.48 -8.98 -9.36
N ASP A 36 28.30 -9.88 -9.89
CA ASP A 36 28.60 -10.10 -11.31
C ASP A 36 27.35 -10.04 -12.22
N PHE A 37 27.09 -8.87 -12.80
CA PHE A 37 25.99 -8.61 -13.74
C PHE A 37 26.01 -9.56 -14.95
N ARG A 38 27.19 -10.12 -15.26
CA ARG A 38 27.38 -11.06 -16.37
C ARG A 38 26.67 -12.40 -16.16
N ARG A 39 26.51 -12.87 -14.91
CA ARG A 39 25.72 -14.08 -14.60
C ARG A 39 24.23 -13.78 -14.61
N LEU A 40 23.83 -12.59 -14.15
CA LEU A 40 22.42 -12.18 -14.10
C LEU A 40 21.84 -11.95 -15.50
N GLY A 41 22.61 -11.32 -16.39
CA GLY A 41 22.19 -11.11 -17.79
C GLY A 41 22.00 -12.42 -18.56
N LYS A 42 22.84 -13.43 -18.28
CA LYS A 42 22.74 -14.74 -18.93
C LYS A 42 21.50 -15.51 -18.46
N LEU A 43 21.12 -15.40 -17.19
CA LEU A 43 19.89 -16.00 -16.65
C LEU A 43 18.63 -15.33 -17.22
N LEU A 44 18.63 -13.99 -17.34
CA LEU A 44 17.51 -13.24 -17.94
C LEU A 44 17.28 -13.61 -19.41
N LEU A 45 18.35 -13.77 -20.20
CA LEU A 45 18.24 -14.18 -21.60
C LEU A 45 17.67 -15.59 -21.76
N ILE A 46 18.05 -16.52 -20.89
CA ILE A 46 17.51 -17.89 -20.90
C ILE A 46 16.01 -17.89 -20.56
N LEU A 47 15.60 -17.13 -19.53
CA LEU A 47 14.19 -17.00 -19.17
C LEU A 47 13.35 -16.38 -20.29
N LEU A 48 13.87 -15.35 -20.95
CA LEU A 48 13.19 -14.71 -22.07
C LEU A 48 13.01 -15.68 -23.26
N ALA A 49 14.05 -16.47 -23.59
CA ALA A 49 13.98 -17.45 -24.65
C ALA A 49 12.94 -18.55 -24.37
N VAL A 50 12.90 -19.07 -23.14
CA VAL A 50 11.90 -20.07 -22.73
C VAL A 50 10.48 -19.50 -22.80
N TYR A 51 10.28 -18.25 -22.37
CA TYR A 51 8.99 -17.58 -22.42
C TYR A 51 8.45 -17.43 -23.86
N ILE A 52 9.31 -17.03 -24.81
CA ILE A 52 8.91 -16.89 -26.22
C ILE A 52 8.53 -18.24 -26.82
N VAL A 53 9.30 -19.30 -26.55
CA VAL A 53 9.01 -20.65 -27.03
C VAL A 53 7.67 -21.16 -26.46
N ALA A 54 7.38 -20.90 -25.18
CA ALA A 54 6.12 -21.25 -24.55
C ALA A 54 4.90 -20.56 -25.20
N ILE A 55 5.01 -19.28 -25.57
CA ILE A 55 3.94 -18.56 -26.27
C ILE A 55 3.67 -19.17 -27.65
N ILE A 56 4.73 -19.47 -28.41
CA ILE A 56 4.61 -20.03 -29.76
C ILE A 56 3.95 -21.42 -29.70
N LEU A 57 4.37 -22.27 -28.76
CA LEU A 57 3.76 -23.59 -28.52
C LEU A 57 2.30 -23.46 -28.05
N SER A 58 1.97 -22.48 -27.21
CA SER A 58 0.60 -22.25 -26.73
C SER A 58 -0.35 -21.84 -27.86
N LYS A 59 0.13 -21.09 -28.86
CA LYS A 59 -0.67 -20.72 -30.03
C LYS A 59 -0.84 -21.86 -31.04
N ALA A 60 0.14 -22.75 -31.16
CA ALA A 60 0.07 -23.90 -32.06
C ALA A 60 -0.82 -25.04 -31.52
N LEU A 61 -0.93 -25.20 -30.20
CA LEU A 61 -1.65 -26.32 -29.57
C LEU A 61 -3.09 -26.00 -29.15
N GLY A 62 -3.59 -24.78 -29.35
CA GLY A 62 -4.98 -24.42 -29.02
C GLY A 62 -5.37 -24.74 -27.57
N LEU A 63 -4.40 -24.80 -26.66
CA LEU A 63 -4.63 -25.08 -25.24
C LEU A 63 -5.28 -23.85 -24.61
N LYS A 64 -6.60 -23.90 -24.53
CA LYS A 64 -7.40 -23.01 -23.69
C LYS A 64 -6.97 -23.26 -22.25
N ASN A 65 -6.04 -22.44 -21.76
CA ASN A 65 -5.59 -22.48 -20.37
C ASN A 65 -6.78 -22.10 -19.47
N ASN A 66 -7.46 -23.11 -18.94
CA ASN A 66 -8.10 -22.99 -17.63
C ASN A 66 -6.96 -22.98 -16.61
N THR A 67 -6.30 -21.82 -16.47
CA THR A 67 -5.40 -21.58 -15.35
C THR A 67 -6.24 -21.74 -14.08
N PRO A 68 -5.98 -22.73 -13.20
CA PRO A 68 -6.46 -22.64 -11.85
C PRO A 68 -5.61 -21.55 -11.21
N SER A 69 -6.17 -20.34 -11.14
CA SER A 69 -5.58 -19.25 -10.38
C SER A 69 -5.45 -19.74 -8.94
N SER A 70 -4.25 -20.15 -8.60
CA SER A 70 -3.87 -20.60 -7.27
C SER A 70 -3.66 -19.34 -6.44
N SER A 71 -4.75 -18.73 -6.01
CA SER A 71 -4.88 -17.82 -4.87
C SER A 71 -6.20 -17.08 -5.02
N ASP A 72 -7.23 -17.58 -4.32
CA ASP A 72 -8.20 -16.73 -3.64
C ASP A 72 -9.05 -17.61 -2.73
N SER A 73 -8.41 -18.08 -1.66
CA SER A 73 -9.09 -18.62 -0.47
C SER A 73 -9.87 -17.54 0.31
N SER A 74 -10.01 -16.33 -0.23
CA SER A 74 -10.75 -15.22 0.36
C SER A 74 -12.27 -15.36 0.22
N ASN A 75 -12.78 -16.20 -0.71
CA ASN A 75 -14.22 -16.37 -0.92
C ASN A 75 -14.95 -17.13 0.19
N SER A 76 -14.25 -17.77 1.12
CA SER A 76 -14.90 -18.54 2.19
C SER A 76 -15.27 -17.71 3.43
N VAL A 77 -14.77 -16.47 3.53
CA VAL A 77 -15.11 -15.56 4.65
C VAL A 77 -16.30 -14.66 4.31
N ALA A 78 -16.59 -14.43 3.03
CA ALA A 78 -17.65 -13.51 2.59
C ALA A 78 -19.08 -14.09 2.72
N ALA A 79 -19.24 -15.42 2.58
CA ALA A 79 -20.58 -16.02 2.48
C ALA A 79 -21.29 -16.30 3.82
N SER A 80 -20.59 -16.21 4.96
CA SER A 80 -21.16 -16.47 6.30
C SER A 80 -21.03 -15.29 7.27
N SER A 81 -20.56 -14.15 6.78
CA SER A 81 -20.20 -13.00 7.60
C SER A 81 -21.35 -11.98 7.66
N PRO A 82 -21.57 -11.29 8.80
CA PRO A 82 -22.57 -10.22 8.94
C PRO A 82 -22.34 -9.01 8.00
N TYR A 83 -21.33 -9.06 7.13
CA TYR A 83 -20.96 -7.99 6.20
C TYR A 83 -21.27 -8.33 4.73
N HIS A 84 -22.12 -9.34 4.46
CA HIS A 84 -22.53 -9.72 3.09
C HIS A 84 -23.09 -8.54 2.29
N GLU A 85 -23.93 -7.71 2.91
CA GLU A 85 -24.51 -6.51 2.29
C GLU A 85 -23.46 -5.43 1.96
N ALA A 86 -22.38 -5.34 2.75
CA ALA A 86 -21.27 -4.43 2.47
C ALA A 86 -20.40 -4.94 1.30
N HIS A 87 -20.34 -6.26 1.09
CA HIS A 87 -19.56 -6.88 0.01
C HIS A 87 -20.25 -6.75 -1.35
N GLU A 88 -21.58 -6.73 -1.37
CA GLU A 88 -22.37 -6.50 -2.59
C GLU A 88 -22.18 -5.07 -3.15
N LYS A 89 -21.83 -4.10 -2.30
CA LYS A 89 -21.56 -2.71 -2.69
C LYS A 89 -20.17 -2.49 -3.29
N CYS A 90 -19.31 -3.52 -3.30
CA CYS A 90 -18.00 -3.41 -3.91
C CYS A 90 -18.12 -3.41 -5.44
N GLY A 91 -17.57 -2.36 -6.07
CA GLY A 91 -17.42 -2.30 -7.52
C GLY A 91 -16.37 -3.31 -8.02
N SER A 92 -15.96 -3.17 -9.28
CA SER A 92 -14.86 -4.00 -9.78
C SER A 92 -13.57 -3.74 -8.98
N LYS A 93 -12.68 -4.74 -8.94
CA LYS A 93 -11.38 -4.61 -8.26
C LYS A 93 -10.56 -3.45 -8.83
N GLU A 94 -10.59 -3.26 -10.15
CA GLU A 94 -9.88 -2.20 -10.86
C GLU A 94 -10.41 -0.81 -10.50
N GLU A 95 -11.73 -0.62 -10.41
CA GLU A 95 -12.34 0.63 -9.95
C GLU A 95 -11.99 0.93 -8.50
N THR A 96 -12.03 -0.09 -7.65
CA THR A 96 -11.70 0.03 -6.23
C THR A 96 -10.23 0.40 -6.02
N ASP A 97 -9.32 -0.20 -6.79
CA ASP A 97 -7.89 0.15 -6.77
C ASP A 97 -7.67 1.58 -7.28
N ARG A 98 -8.37 2.03 -8.33
CA ARG A 98 -8.28 3.44 -8.79
C ARG A 98 -8.77 4.41 -7.72
N LEU A 99 -9.88 4.10 -7.06
CA LEU A 99 -10.42 4.90 -5.97
C LEU A 99 -9.40 4.99 -4.82
N TYR A 100 -8.82 3.85 -4.41
CA TYR A 100 -7.76 3.80 -3.40
C TYR A 100 -6.59 4.73 -3.73
N TRP A 101 -6.07 4.67 -4.95
CA TRP A 101 -4.94 5.52 -5.36
C TRP A 101 -5.30 7.01 -5.36
N SER A 102 -6.49 7.36 -5.81
CA SER A 102 -6.99 8.75 -5.71
C SER A 102 -7.09 9.22 -4.26
N MET A 103 -7.54 8.35 -3.36
CA MET A 103 -7.66 8.67 -1.95
C MET A 103 -6.31 8.84 -1.25
N LEU A 104 -5.28 8.10 -1.68
CA LEU A 104 -3.91 8.26 -1.18
C LEU A 104 -3.30 9.62 -1.51
N GLU A 105 -3.89 10.41 -2.41
CA GLU A 105 -3.50 11.79 -2.61
C GLU A 105 -3.86 12.63 -1.38
N MET A 106 -4.99 12.35 -0.74
CA MET A 106 -5.61 13.14 0.34
C MET A 106 -5.37 12.57 1.74
N VAL A 107 -5.40 11.24 1.87
CA VAL A 107 -5.42 10.53 3.15
C VAL A 107 -4.28 9.52 3.18
N VAL A 108 -3.63 9.40 4.33
CA VAL A 108 -2.60 8.41 4.59
C VAL A 108 -3.19 7.37 5.53
N TRP A 109 -3.20 6.12 5.08
CA TRP A 109 -3.43 4.97 5.95
C TRP A 109 -2.60 3.77 5.49
N GLU A 110 -2.31 2.87 6.42
CA GLU A 110 -1.53 1.67 6.11
C GLU A 110 -2.45 0.52 5.71
N LYS A 111 -2.37 0.08 4.45
CA LYS A 111 -3.14 -1.08 3.95
C LYS A 111 -2.87 -2.34 4.79
N SER A 112 -1.62 -2.58 5.16
CA SER A 112 -1.16 -3.69 6.02
C SER A 112 -1.34 -3.46 7.53
N GLY A 113 -1.84 -2.29 7.94
CA GLY A 113 -1.97 -1.93 9.34
C GLY A 113 -2.77 -2.94 10.16
N LYS A 114 -2.36 -3.16 11.41
CA LYS A 114 -3.14 -3.96 12.36
C LYS A 114 -4.39 -3.18 12.77
N GLU A 115 -5.48 -3.88 13.04
CA GLU A 115 -6.72 -3.23 13.49
C GLU A 115 -6.51 -2.59 14.88
N PRO A 116 -6.99 -1.35 15.12
CA PRO A 116 -7.70 -0.45 14.20
C PRO A 116 -6.76 0.30 13.25
N VAL A 117 -7.21 0.52 12.00
CA VAL A 117 -6.45 1.29 11.00
C VAL A 117 -6.59 2.78 11.31
N ILE A 118 -5.45 3.48 11.29
CA ILE A 118 -5.41 4.94 11.45
C ILE A 118 -5.34 5.57 10.08
N ALA A 119 -6.29 6.44 9.78
CA ALA A 119 -6.34 7.26 8.59
C ALA A 119 -6.16 8.74 8.98
N THR A 120 -5.19 9.40 8.36
CA THR A 120 -4.87 10.81 8.64
C THR A 120 -4.85 11.59 7.35
N PHE A 121 -5.49 12.76 7.31
CA PHE A 121 -5.42 13.65 6.16
C PHE A 121 -4.03 14.27 6.03
N LYS A 122 -3.55 14.42 4.79
CA LYS A 122 -2.31 15.15 4.54
C LYS A 122 -2.51 16.64 4.87
N PRO A 123 -1.48 17.32 5.41
CA PRO A 123 -1.61 18.71 5.88
C PRO A 123 -2.15 19.69 4.83
N ASN A 124 -1.75 19.52 3.57
CA ASN A 124 -2.15 20.36 2.44
C ASN A 124 -3.62 20.19 2.02
N TYR A 125 -4.28 19.09 2.41
CA TYR A 125 -5.69 18.87 2.12
C TYR A 125 -6.61 19.39 3.23
N TRP A 126 -6.09 19.76 4.40
CA TRP A 126 -6.92 20.16 5.54
C TRP A 126 -7.47 21.59 5.43
N ASN A 127 -6.67 22.55 4.96
CA ASN A 127 -7.05 23.97 4.95
C ASN A 127 -7.83 24.38 3.69
N ASP A 128 -7.54 23.79 2.54
CA ASP A 128 -8.08 24.26 1.25
C ASP A 128 -9.02 23.25 0.57
N SER A 129 -9.01 21.98 1.00
CA SER A 129 -9.68 20.88 0.28
C SER A 129 -10.45 19.91 1.18
N PHE A 130 -10.49 20.16 2.49
CA PHE A 130 -11.32 19.34 3.36
C PHE A 130 -12.77 19.68 3.06
N PRO A 131 -13.65 18.68 2.87
CA PRO A 131 -14.97 18.97 2.40
C PRO A 131 -15.69 19.89 3.37
N LYS A 132 -16.35 20.91 2.81
CA LYS A 132 -16.89 22.01 3.62
C LYS A 132 -18.19 21.57 4.29
N THR A 133 -18.87 20.59 3.70
CA THR A 133 -20.15 20.07 4.17
C THR A 133 -19.97 18.74 4.90
N GLY A 134 -20.91 18.43 5.81
CA GLY A 134 -20.97 17.12 6.46
C GLY A 134 -21.18 15.97 5.46
N ALA A 135 -21.94 16.20 4.38
CA ALA A 135 -22.25 15.20 3.37
C ALA A 135 -21.03 14.77 2.55
N GLU A 136 -20.20 15.71 2.10
CA GLU A 136 -18.98 15.37 1.36
C GLU A 136 -17.95 14.68 2.28
N ARG A 137 -17.88 15.08 3.56
CA ARG A 137 -17.04 14.37 4.56
C ARG A 137 -17.51 12.94 4.70
N GLN A 138 -18.82 12.72 4.79
CA GLN A 138 -19.40 11.39 4.84
C GLN A 138 -18.99 10.53 3.64
N GLN A 139 -19.09 11.07 2.42
CA GLN A 139 -18.69 10.35 1.21
C GLN A 139 -17.22 9.94 1.23
N ILE A 140 -16.30 10.80 1.68
CA ILE A 140 -14.87 10.44 1.77
C ILE A 140 -14.68 9.32 2.80
N ILE A 141 -15.32 9.41 3.97
CA ILE A 141 -15.16 8.41 5.03
C ILE A 141 -15.75 7.06 4.61
N GLU A 142 -16.91 7.06 3.95
CA GLU A 142 -17.51 5.87 3.31
C GLU A 142 -16.56 5.28 2.28
N ALA A 143 -15.94 6.11 1.44
CA ALA A 143 -14.95 5.65 0.48
C ALA A 143 -13.72 5.02 1.15
N ILE A 144 -13.23 5.56 2.27
CA ILE A 144 -12.08 4.99 3.00
C ILE A 144 -12.46 3.58 3.52
N ALA A 145 -13.60 3.49 4.21
CA ALA A 145 -14.06 2.25 4.82
C ALA A 145 -14.37 1.17 3.80
N ASN A 146 -15.08 1.52 2.73
CA ASN A 146 -15.46 0.58 1.67
C ASN A 146 -14.25 0.13 0.88
N THR A 147 -13.32 1.03 0.53
CA THR A 147 -12.11 0.66 -0.21
C THR A 147 -11.27 -0.33 0.58
N ASP A 148 -11.12 -0.12 1.89
CA ASP A 148 -10.35 -1.02 2.74
C ASP A 148 -10.97 -2.43 2.83
N PHE A 149 -12.29 -2.47 2.96
CA PHE A 149 -13.07 -3.70 2.99
C PHE A 149 -13.04 -4.41 1.63
N CYS A 150 -13.33 -3.72 0.54
CA CYS A 150 -13.41 -4.27 -0.81
C CYS A 150 -12.06 -4.77 -1.34
N LEU A 151 -10.95 -4.14 -0.97
CA LEU A 151 -9.61 -4.58 -1.43
C LEU A 151 -9.04 -5.74 -0.61
N ASN A 152 -9.40 -5.85 0.67
CA ASN A 152 -8.73 -6.78 1.58
C ASN A 152 -9.67 -7.83 2.18
N ALA A 153 -10.98 -7.76 1.92
CA ALA A 153 -12.02 -8.54 2.58
C ALA A 153 -11.91 -8.49 4.12
N ARG A 154 -11.43 -7.35 4.65
CA ARG A 154 -11.14 -7.14 6.07
C ARG A 154 -12.04 -6.06 6.62
N PRO A 155 -13.15 -6.41 7.28
CA PRO A 155 -13.96 -5.45 8.00
C PRO A 155 -13.14 -4.95 9.19
N ARG A 156 -12.58 -3.75 9.08
CA ARG A 156 -11.73 -3.14 10.13
C ARG A 156 -12.36 -1.86 10.64
N THR A 157 -12.14 -1.59 11.92
CA THR A 157 -12.36 -0.27 12.49
C THR A 157 -11.32 0.72 11.96
N ILE A 158 -11.77 1.85 11.40
CA ILE A 158 -10.92 2.92 10.90
C ILE A 158 -11.16 4.18 11.74
N TYR A 159 -10.10 4.69 12.35
CA TYR A 159 -10.11 5.97 13.04
C TYR A 159 -9.55 7.06 12.15
N ILE A 160 -10.23 8.20 12.16
CA ILE A 160 -9.91 9.29 11.26
C ILE A 160 -9.52 10.50 12.07
N PHE A 161 -8.34 11.02 11.80
CA PHE A 161 -7.76 12.15 12.51
C PHE A 161 -7.56 13.34 11.57
N ASP A 162 -7.76 14.54 12.13
CA ASP A 162 -7.38 15.77 11.45
C ASP A 162 -5.85 15.99 11.46
N SER A 163 -5.42 17.06 10.79
CA SER A 163 -3.99 17.45 10.72
C SER A 163 -3.39 17.84 12.08
N LYS A 164 -4.21 18.07 13.11
CA LYS A 164 -3.81 18.42 14.47
C LYS A 164 -3.82 17.20 15.41
N GLY A 165 -4.19 16.02 14.91
CA GLY A 165 -4.27 14.78 15.68
C GLY A 165 -5.57 14.63 16.48
N ASN A 166 -6.61 15.42 16.21
CA ASN A 166 -7.93 15.23 16.80
C ASN A 166 -8.70 14.15 16.04
N MET A 167 -9.33 13.22 16.76
CA MET A 167 -10.19 12.22 16.14
C MET A 167 -11.50 12.86 15.69
N ILE A 168 -11.76 12.89 14.39
CA ILE A 168 -12.94 13.55 13.81
C ILE A 168 -14.04 12.57 13.40
N GLY A 169 -13.68 11.30 13.21
CA GLY A 169 -14.63 10.26 12.85
C GLY A 169 -14.10 8.86 13.09
N ARG A 170 -15.04 7.92 13.09
CA ARG A 170 -14.79 6.49 13.22
C ARG A 170 -15.70 5.75 12.25
N ALA A 171 -15.12 4.90 11.41
CA ALA A 171 -15.87 3.92 10.65
C ALA A 171 -15.72 2.55 11.31
N THR A 172 -16.82 1.89 11.60
CA THR A 172 -16.83 0.51 12.09
C THR A 172 -17.63 -0.37 11.13
N PRO A 173 -17.24 -1.64 10.96
CA PRO A 173 -17.99 -2.56 10.12
C PRO A 173 -19.44 -2.79 10.59
N GLN A 174 -19.70 -2.66 11.91
CA GLN A 174 -20.96 -3.02 12.54
C GLN A 174 -21.92 -1.83 12.71
N LYS A 175 -21.38 -0.66 13.05
CA LYS A 175 -22.18 0.54 13.35
C LYS A 175 -22.10 1.60 12.24
N GLY A 176 -21.43 1.29 11.14
CA GLY A 176 -21.18 2.25 10.07
C GLY A 176 -20.29 3.38 10.56
N ILE A 177 -20.62 4.61 10.16
CA ILE A 177 -19.77 5.78 10.39
C ILE A 177 -20.35 6.67 11.49
N GLU A 178 -19.51 6.95 12.48
CA GLU A 178 -19.80 7.86 13.59
C GLU A 178 -18.88 9.08 13.49
N TYR A 179 -19.46 10.28 13.55
CA TYR A 179 -18.73 11.54 13.52
C TYR A 179 -18.65 12.14 14.92
N LEU A 180 -17.45 12.57 15.34
CA LEU A 180 -17.24 13.11 16.69
C LEU A 180 -17.25 14.64 16.72
N TYR A 181 -16.90 15.29 15.60
CA TYR A 181 -16.86 16.75 15.48
C TYR A 181 -17.43 17.19 14.13
N LEU A 182 -18.75 17.30 14.05
CA LEU A 182 -19.43 18.04 12.98
C LEU A 182 -20.41 19.01 13.65
N LYS A 183 -19.90 20.15 14.11
CA LYS A 183 -20.71 21.37 14.26
C LYS A 183 -20.39 22.31 13.12
#